data_AF-A0A962IF97-F1
#
_entry.id   AF-A0A962IF97-F1
#
_cell.length_a   1.000
_cell.length_b   1.000
_cell.length_c   1.000
_cell.angle_alpha   90.00
_cell.angle_beta   90.00
_cell.angle_gamma   90.00
#
_symmetry.space_group_name_H-M   'P 1'
#
loop_
_entity.id
_entity.type
_entity.pdbx_description
1 polymer ?
#
loop_
_entity_poly.entity_id
_entity_poly.type
_entity_poly.pdbx_seq_one_letter_code
_entity_poly.pdbx_strand_id
1 'polypeptide(L)' 'PEHISLNPPPRPRQRHAPPAAGIQLSFEQPPTLDDLEKKYLGILLENFDGHRGKVARTMGVSERNVYRLLRKHELMGN' A
#
# COMPACT_ATOMS: atom_id res chain seq x y z
N PRO A 1 14.56 56.32 10.06
CA PRO A 1 13.60 55.49 9.28
C PRO A 1 14.19 54.09 9.07
N GLU A 2 13.85 53.15 9.96
CA GLU A 2 14.35 51.78 9.90
C GLU A 2 13.25 50.87 9.36
N HIS A 3 13.52 50.24 8.22
CA HIS A 3 12.64 49.25 7.63
C HIS A 3 12.82 47.92 8.38
N ILE A 4 11.87 47.59 9.27
CA ILE A 4 11.74 46.26 9.89
C ILE A 4 11.60 45.22 8.77
N SER A 5 12.68 44.45 8.54
CA SER A 5 12.61 43.24 7.75
C SER A 5 12.01 42.14 8.62
N LEU A 6 10.74 41.80 8.36
CA LEU A 6 10.11 40.61 8.91
C LEU A 6 10.78 39.38 8.26
N ASN A 7 11.82 38.84 8.90
CA ASN A 7 12.29 37.50 8.57
C ASN A 7 11.19 36.52 9.03
N PRO A 8 10.54 35.75 8.14
CA PRO A 8 9.57 34.75 8.58
C PRO A 8 10.28 33.73 9.48
N PRO A 9 9.60 33.22 10.53
CA PRO A 9 10.20 32.24 11.41
C PRO A 9 10.67 31.03 10.59
N PRO A 10 11.82 30.40 10.97
CA PRO A 10 12.26 29.19 10.30
C PRO A 10 11.15 28.15 10.39
N ARG A 11 10.71 27.65 9.23
CA ARG A 11 9.73 26.55 9.18
C ARG A 11 10.26 25.42 10.06
N PRO A 12 9.42 24.81 10.92
CA PRO A 12 9.88 23.72 11.77
C PRO A 12 10.51 22.66 10.86
N ARG A 13 11.77 22.30 11.15
CA ARG A 13 12.47 21.20 10.48
C ARG A 13 11.59 19.97 10.62
N GLN A 14 10.98 19.52 9.54
CA GLN A 14 10.28 18.24 9.51
C GLN A 14 11.31 17.19 9.93
N ARG A 15 11.18 16.70 11.16
CA ARG A 15 11.89 15.50 11.60
C ARG A 15 11.28 14.38 10.77
N HIS A 16 11.92 14.04 9.66
CA HIS A 16 11.62 12.82 8.93
C HIS A 16 11.87 11.67 9.91
N ALA A 17 10.80 11.15 10.51
CA ALA A 17 10.86 9.81 11.08
C ALA A 17 11.36 8.86 9.98
N PRO A 18 12.18 7.85 10.30
CA PRO A 18 12.54 6.84 9.30
C PRO A 18 11.24 6.35 8.66
N PRO A 19 11.17 6.21 7.33
CA PRO A 19 9.96 5.81 6.67
C PRO A 19 9.49 4.51 7.32
N ALA A 20 8.33 4.57 7.98
CA ALA A 20 7.69 3.35 8.48
C ALA A 20 7.52 2.44 7.26
N ALA A 21 8.04 1.21 7.34
CA ALA A 21 7.92 0.24 6.27
C ALA A 21 6.42 -0.01 6.04
N GLY A 22 5.90 0.54 4.95
CA GLY A 22 4.48 0.57 4.65
C GLY A 22 4.26 0.46 3.15
N ILE A 23 3.04 0.10 2.78
CA ILE A 23 2.64 -0.04 1.37
C ILE A 23 1.78 1.16 1.01
N GLN A 24 2.13 1.84 -0.06
CA GLN A 24 1.35 2.94 -0.61
C GLN A 24 0.58 2.44 -1.83
N LEU A 25 -0.75 2.61 -1.81
CA LEU A 25 -1.64 2.25 -2.90
C LEU A 25 -2.18 3.54 -3.54
N SER A 26 -2.05 3.66 -4.86
CA SER A 26 -2.53 4.80 -5.63
C SER A 26 -3.58 4.34 -6.64
N PHE A 27 -4.67 5.10 -6.73
CA PHE A 27 -5.80 4.84 -7.62
C PHE A 27 -6.24 6.15 -8.27
N GLU A 28 -6.69 6.10 -9.53
CA GLU A 28 -7.18 7.28 -10.27
C GLU A 28 -8.54 7.77 -9.76
N GLN A 29 -9.34 6.86 -9.21
CA GLN A 29 -10.66 7.13 -8.63
C GLN A 29 -10.76 6.48 -7.25
N PRO A 30 -11.71 6.90 -6.39
CA PRO A 30 -11.94 6.25 -5.11
C PRO A 30 -12.18 4.73 -5.29
N PRO A 31 -11.31 3.85 -4.74
CA PRO A 31 -11.42 2.42 -4.96
C PRO A 31 -12.56 1.82 -4.13
N THR A 32 -13.14 0.72 -4.62
CA THR A 32 -13.96 -0.16 -3.78
C THR A 32 -13.08 -1.03 -2.88
N LEU A 33 -13.69 -1.72 -1.91
CA LEU A 33 -12.97 -2.73 -1.12
C LEU A 33 -12.40 -3.85 -2.01
N ASP A 34 -13.11 -4.20 -3.09
CA ASP A 34 -12.67 -5.22 -4.03
C ASP A 34 -11.42 -4.78 -4.81
N ASP A 35 -11.35 -3.50 -5.17
CA ASP A 35 -10.18 -2.93 -5.86
C ASP A 35 -8.95 -2.89 -4.94
N LEU A 36 -9.15 -2.52 -3.67
CA LEU A 36 -8.10 -2.56 -2.65
C LEU A 36 -7.61 -3.99 -2.44
N GLU A 37 -8.52 -4.95 -2.29
CA GLU A 37 -8.21 -6.36 -2.11
C GLU A 37 -7.42 -6.90 -3.30
N LYS A 38 -7.89 -6.65 -4.53
CA LYS A 38 -7.20 -7.07 -5.77
C LYS A 38 -5.80 -6.49 -5.86
N LYS A 39 -5.64 -5.17 -5.64
CA LYS A 39 -4.35 -4.49 -5.76
C LYS A 39 -3.37 -4.99 -4.71
N TYR A 40 -3.83 -5.15 -3.48
CA TYR A 40 -3.00 -5.63 -2.37
C TYR A 40 -2.60 -7.10 -2.57
N LEU A 41 -3.53 -7.95 -3.02
CA LEU A 41 -3.26 -9.33 -3.38
C LEU A 41 -2.14 -9.44 -4.44
N GLY A 42 -2.19 -8.62 -5.49
CA GLY A 42 -1.14 -8.57 -6.51
C GLY A 42 0.24 -8.24 -5.93
N ILE A 43 0.33 -7.19 -5.11
CA ILE A 43 1.59 -6.78 -4.45
C ILE A 43 2.14 -7.89 -3.56
N LEU A 44 1.28 -8.59 -2.81
CA LEU A 44 1.74 -9.69 -1.95
C LEU A 44 2.19 -10.91 -2.75
N LEU A 45 1.56 -11.20 -3.89
CA LEU A 45 1.99 -12.28 -4.77
C LEU A 45 3.37 -11.98 -5.36
N GLU A 46 3.62 -10.75 -5.79
CA GLU A 46 4.93 -10.32 -6.29
C GLU A 46 5.99 -10.38 -5.17
N ASN A 47 5.71 -9.77 -4.02
CA ASN A 47 6.65 -9.72 -2.88
C ASN A 47 6.98 -11.09 -2.28
N PHE A 48 6.10 -12.08 -2.45
CA PHE A 48 6.28 -13.42 -1.92
C PHE A 48 6.46 -14.47 -3.02
N ASP A 49 6.85 -14.10 -4.24
CA ASP A 49 7.11 -15.05 -5.34
C ASP A 49 5.97 -16.08 -5.54
N GLY A 50 4.72 -15.63 -5.41
CA GLY A 50 3.53 -16.48 -5.55
C GLY A 50 3.25 -17.44 -4.39
N HIS A 51 3.95 -17.35 -3.25
CA HIS A 51 3.71 -18.21 -2.08
C HIS A 51 2.35 -17.91 -1.42
N ARG A 52 1.30 -18.59 -1.89
CA ARG A 52 -0.11 -18.39 -1.49
C ARG A 52 -0.36 -18.51 0.02
N GLY A 53 0.36 -19.38 0.72
CA GLY A 53 0.26 -19.50 2.19
C GLY A 53 0.78 -18.27 2.94
N LYS A 54 1.86 -17.63 2.45
CA LYS A 54 2.36 -16.37 3.01
C LYS A 54 1.37 -15.23 2.74
N VAL A 55 0.83 -15.17 1.52
CA VAL A 55 -0.22 -14.20 1.15
C VAL A 55 -1.43 -14.34 2.07
N ALA A 56 -1.95 -15.56 2.25
CA ALA A 56 -3.10 -15.83 3.10
C ALA A 56 -2.88 -15.36 4.55
N ARG A 57 -1.72 -15.71 5.11
CA ARG A 57 -1.34 -15.30 6.48
C ARG A 57 -1.25 -13.78 6.61
N THR A 58 -0.65 -13.10 5.63
CA THR A 58 -0.50 -11.64 5.63
C THR A 58 -1.84 -10.93 5.46
N MET A 59 -2.73 -11.43 4.61
CA MET A 59 -4.09 -10.91 4.46
C MET A 59 -5.02 -11.25 5.63
N GLY A 60 -4.64 -12.21 6.49
CA GLY A 60 -5.48 -12.67 7.60
C GLY A 60 -6.66 -13.55 7.15
N VAL A 61 -6.54 -14.24 6.02
CA VAL A 61 -7.58 -15.12 5.45
C VAL A 61 -7.08 -16.55 5.29
N SER A 62 -7.99 -17.48 4.98
CA SER A 62 -7.61 -18.86 4.66
C SER A 62 -7.00 -18.98 3.26
N GLU A 63 -6.17 -20.01 3.02
CA GLU A 63 -5.62 -20.27 1.68
C GLU A 63 -6.72 -20.52 0.64
N ARG A 64 -7.83 -21.15 1.03
CA ARG A 64 -9.00 -21.34 0.15
C ARG A 64 -9.60 -20.00 -0.30
N ASN A 65 -9.57 -18.98 0.56
CA ASN A 65 -10.01 -17.64 0.21
C ASN A 65 -9.06 -17.03 -0.84
N VAL A 66 -7.74 -17.10 -0.63
CA VAL A 66 -6.74 -16.64 -1.63
C VAL A 66 -6.96 -17.32 -2.97
N TYR A 67 -7.16 -18.64 -3.02
CA TYR A 67 -7.49 -19.33 -4.28
C TYR A 67 -8.75 -18.81 -4.96
N ARG A 68 -9.80 -18.49 -4.19
CA ARG A 68 -11.03 -17.89 -4.73
C ARG A 68 -10.76 -16.50 -5.31
N LEU A 69 -9.99 -15.66 -4.61
CA LEU A 69 -9.63 -14.32 -5.07
C LEU A 69 -8.77 -14.37 -6.34
N LEU A 70 -7.79 -15.28 -6.38
CA LEU A 70 -6.95 -15.49 -7.56
C LEU A 70 -7.78 -15.85 -8.80
N ARG A 71 -8.79 -16.71 -8.64
CA ARG A 71 -9.73 -17.02 -9.73
C ARG A 71 -10.63 -15.85 -10.08
N LYS A 72 -11.18 -15.15 -9.08
CA LYS A 72 -12.07 -14.00 -9.26
C LYS A 72 -11.40 -12.87 -10.06
N HIS A 73 -10.11 -12.65 -9.82
CA HIS A 73 -9.36 -11.55 -10.42
C HIS A 73 -8.45 -11.96 -11.57
N GLU A 74 -8.57 -13.21 -12.06
CA GLU A 74 -7.78 -13.74 -13.18
C GLU A 74 -6.25 -13.65 -12.94
N LEU A 75 -5.83 -13.74 -11.67
CA LEU A 75 -4.42 -13.69 -11.25
C LEU A 75 -3.77 -15.09 -11.21
N MET A 76 -4.47 -16.13 -11.67
CA MET A 76 -3.85 -17.41 -11.99
C MET A 76 -3.25 -17.29 -13.39
N GLY A 77 -1.94 -17.05 -13.46
CA GLY A 77 -1.21 -17.13 -14.72
C GLY A 77 -1.44 -18.47 -15.42
N ASN A 78 -1.60 -18.42 -16.74
CA ASN A 78 -1.68 -19.58 -17.63
C ASN A 78 -0.30 -20.20 -17.85
#